data_AF-A0AAD9CIG0-F1
#
_entry.id   AF-A0AAD9CIG0-F1
#
_cell.length_a   1.000
_cell.length_b   1.000
_cell.length_c   1.000
_cell.angle_alpha   90.00
_cell.angle_beta   90.00
_cell.angle_gamma   90.00
#
_symmetry.space_group_name_H-M   'P 1'
#
loop_
_entity.id
_entity.type
_entity.pdbx_description
1 polymer ?
#
loop_
_entity_poly.entity_id
_entity_poly.type
_entity_poly.pdbx_seq_one_letter_code
_entity_poly.pdbx_strand_id
1 'polypeptide(L)'
;MKIFSDRNEDLEARSRRFNLCITRIQEKLEAGKNPTDFVTKLLRETLGLEKEPLLDRSHHTLRVRPQEDQPPRAFVVRFHYYREKEAILRKAATATDLTMPHRDRIRVFPDYTQATVVKRHSFTDPVMKNVAVAKQSG
;
A
#
# COMPACT_ATOMS: atom_id res chain seq x y z
N MET A 1 9.86 -30.26 1.70
CA MET A 1 9.65 -28.98 2.40
C MET A 1 9.26 -27.81 1.48
N LYS A 2 9.80 -27.69 0.26
CA LYS A 2 9.55 -26.53 -0.63
C LYS A 2 8.07 -26.29 -1.01
N ILE A 3 7.32 -27.36 -1.27
CA ILE A 3 5.90 -27.30 -1.69
C ILE A 3 5.01 -26.57 -0.66
N PHE A 4 5.22 -26.80 0.64
CA PHE A 4 4.42 -26.14 1.68
C PHE A 4 4.73 -24.64 1.78
N SER A 5 6.00 -24.27 1.66
CA SER A 5 6.42 -22.87 1.64
C SER A 5 5.80 -22.13 0.45
N ASP A 6 5.84 -22.73 -0.74
CA ASP A 6 5.31 -22.10 -1.95
C ASP A 6 3.78 -21.93 -1.89
N ARG A 7 3.06 -22.92 -1.36
CA ARG A 7 1.60 -22.83 -1.15
C ARG A 7 1.24 -21.78 -0.09
N ASN A 8 1.99 -21.71 1.01
CA ASN A 8 1.74 -20.71 2.05
C ASN A 8 1.96 -19.29 1.52
N GLU A 9 3.05 -19.07 0.79
CA GLU A 9 3.35 -17.81 0.14
C GLU A 9 2.25 -17.39 -0.85
N ASP A 10 1.76 -18.33 -1.67
CA ASP A 10 0.67 -18.08 -2.62
C ASP A 10 -0.65 -17.70 -1.91
N LEU A 11 -0.99 -18.39 -0.82
CA LEU A 11 -2.16 -18.05 0.01
C LEU A 11 -2.02 -16.67 0.65
N GLU A 12 -0.85 -16.36 1.19
CA GLU A 12 -0.58 -15.07 1.82
C GLU A 12 -0.65 -13.92 0.79
N ALA A 13 -0.04 -14.09 -0.38
CA ALA A 13 -0.08 -13.11 -1.46
C ALA A 13 -1.51 -12.85 -1.96
N ARG A 14 -2.33 -13.90 -2.10
CA ARG A 14 -3.76 -13.74 -2.46
C ARG A 14 -4.55 -13.01 -1.38
N SER A 15 -4.29 -13.31 -0.11
CA SER A 15 -4.94 -12.65 1.02
C SER A 15 -4.66 -11.14 1.06
N ARG A 16 -3.41 -10.75 0.75
CA ARG A 16 -2.97 -9.34 0.72
C ARG A 16 -3.35 -8.59 -0.56
N ARG A 17 -3.86 -9.25 -1.60
CA ARG A 17 -4.12 -8.62 -2.92
C ARG A 17 -5.07 -7.42 -2.85
N PHE A 18 -6.01 -7.44 -1.91
CA PHE A 18 -6.99 -6.38 -1.66
C PHE A 18 -6.47 -5.28 -0.71
N ASN A 19 -5.23 -5.42 -0.22
CA ASN A 19 -4.64 -4.49 0.72
C ASN A 19 -3.77 -3.43 0.00
N LEU A 20 -3.74 -2.24 0.58
CA LEU A 20 -2.75 -1.18 0.33
C LEU A 20 -2.04 -0.80 1.61
N CYS A 21 -0.81 -0.34 1.46
CA CYS A 21 -0.02 0.25 2.53
C CYS A 21 0.09 1.76 2.32
N ILE A 22 -0.27 2.55 3.34
CA ILE A 22 -0.07 4.01 3.35
C ILE A 22 0.98 4.34 4.41
N THR A 23 1.98 5.13 4.05
CA THR A 23 3.08 5.51 4.93
C THR A 23 3.13 7.01 5.15
N ARG A 24 3.85 7.44 6.20
CA ARG A 24 4.03 8.85 6.61
C ARG A 24 2.78 9.54 7.15
N ILE A 25 1.81 8.76 7.60
CA ILE A 25 0.70 9.30 8.40
C ILE A 25 1.17 9.32 9.86
N GLN A 26 1.11 10.48 10.50
CA GLN A 26 1.52 10.64 11.89
C GLN A 26 0.66 9.80 12.83
N GLU A 27 1.27 9.25 13.87
CA GLU A 27 0.55 8.51 14.89
C GLU A 27 -0.47 9.43 15.59
N LYS A 28 -1.63 8.89 15.96
CA LYS A 28 -2.72 9.61 16.64
C LYS A 28 -3.39 10.74 15.81
N LEU A 29 -3.04 10.91 14.54
CA LEU A 29 -3.70 11.91 13.68
C LEU A 29 -5.21 11.66 13.51
N GLU A 30 -5.63 10.41 13.68
CA GLU A 30 -7.03 10.00 13.71
C GLU A 30 -7.83 10.65 14.85
N ALA A 31 -7.15 11.15 15.89
CA ALA A 31 -7.73 11.79 17.08
C ALA A 31 -8.84 10.93 17.75
N GLY A 32 -8.66 9.60 17.76
CA GLY A 32 -9.62 8.65 18.36
C GLY A 32 -10.81 8.29 17.47
N LYS A 33 -10.85 8.76 16.21
CA LYS A 33 -11.85 8.34 15.21
C LYS A 33 -11.59 6.90 14.77
N ASN A 34 -12.62 6.28 14.18
CA ASN A 34 -12.47 4.98 13.53
C ASN A 34 -11.39 5.07 12.43
N PRO A 35 -10.34 4.22 12.45
CA PRO A 35 -9.28 4.23 11.45
C PRO A 35 -9.77 4.08 10.01
N THR A 36 -10.85 3.32 9.80
CA THR A 36 -11.45 3.11 8.48
C THR A 36 -12.04 4.42 7.97
N ASP A 37 -12.86 5.09 8.77
CA ASP A 37 -13.49 6.36 8.38
C ASP A 37 -12.45 7.45 8.12
N PHE A 38 -11.39 7.49 8.94
CA PHE A 38 -10.28 8.42 8.76
C PHE A 38 -9.58 8.19 7.42
N VAL A 39 -9.18 6.96 7.12
CA VAL A 39 -8.45 6.64 5.89
C VAL A 39 -9.33 6.82 4.65
N THR A 40 -10.61 6.49 4.73
CA THR A 40 -11.56 6.70 3.63
C THR A 40 -11.64 8.18 3.24
N LYS A 41 -11.80 9.08 4.22
CA LYS A 41 -11.82 10.53 4.00
C LYS A 41 -10.47 11.04 3.49
N LEU A 42 -9.38 10.55 4.09
CA LEU A 42 -8.04 10.91 3.68
C LEU A 42 -7.77 10.57 2.21
N LEU A 43 -8.11 9.36 1.77
CA LEU A 43 -7.94 8.92 0.38
C LEU A 43 -8.79 9.75 -0.58
N ARG A 44 -10.03 10.08 -0.19
CA ARG A 44 -10.90 10.93 -0.99
C ARG A 44 -10.30 12.32 -1.19
N GLU A 45 -9.85 12.96 -0.13
CA GLU A 45 -9.30 14.33 -0.17
C GLU A 45 -7.94 14.37 -0.88
N THR A 46 -7.02 13.47 -0.53
CA THR A 46 -5.66 13.44 -1.09
C THR A 46 -5.61 13.10 -2.57
N LEU A 47 -6.51 12.23 -3.03
CA LEU A 47 -6.55 11.80 -4.42
C LEU A 47 -7.65 12.53 -5.22
N GLY A 48 -8.43 13.42 -4.61
CA GLY A 48 -9.57 14.08 -5.28
C GLY A 48 -10.54 13.05 -5.88
N LEU A 49 -11.02 12.12 -5.07
CA LEU A 49 -12.02 11.13 -5.49
C LEU A 49 -13.42 11.74 -5.38
N GLU A 50 -14.30 11.41 -6.31
CA GLU A 50 -15.70 11.86 -6.27
C GLU A 50 -16.44 11.30 -5.04
N LYS A 51 -16.17 10.03 -4.72
CA LYS A 51 -16.76 9.31 -3.60
C LYS A 51 -15.69 8.70 -2.70
N GLU A 52 -16.10 8.46 -1.48
CA GLU A 52 -15.34 7.72 -0.48
C GLU A 52 -15.20 6.25 -0.89
N PRO A 53 -13.98 5.68 -0.93
CA PRO A 53 -13.81 4.27 -1.27
C PRO A 53 -14.37 3.37 -0.17
N LEU A 54 -14.90 2.20 -0.56
CA LEU A 54 -15.45 1.25 0.40
C LEU A 54 -14.34 0.37 0.96
N LEU A 55 -14.05 0.57 2.25
CA LEU A 55 -13.00 -0.16 2.97
C LEU A 55 -13.64 -1.17 3.93
N ASP A 56 -13.11 -2.40 3.92
CA ASP A 56 -13.48 -3.41 4.91
C ASP A 56 -12.84 -3.10 6.27
N ARG A 57 -11.58 -2.65 6.23
CA ARG A 57 -10.77 -2.43 7.42
C ARG A 57 -9.59 -1.52 7.13
N SER A 58 -9.27 -0.65 8.09
CA SER A 58 -8.00 0.06 8.15
C SER A 58 -7.39 -0.10 9.54
N HIS A 59 -6.07 -0.22 9.62
CA HIS A 59 -5.34 -0.17 10.89
C HIS A 59 -3.86 0.16 10.68
N HIS A 60 -3.21 0.71 11.71
CA HIS A 60 -1.75 0.72 11.75
C HIS A 60 -1.17 -0.71 11.81
N THR A 61 0.01 -0.90 11.23
CA THR A 61 0.79 -2.13 11.40
C THR A 61 0.99 -2.48 12.87
N LEU A 62 0.92 -3.78 13.20
CA LEU A 62 0.90 -4.29 14.58
C LEU A 62 2.27 -4.27 15.28
N ARG A 63 3.16 -3.36 14.88
CA ARG A 63 4.45 -3.15 15.54
C ARG A 63 4.29 -2.23 16.74
N VAL A 64 5.23 -2.32 17.69
CA VAL A 64 5.33 -1.42 18.84
C VAL A 64 5.29 0.03 18.33
N ARG A 65 4.55 0.89 19.03
CA ARG A 65 4.46 2.29 18.65
C ARG A 65 5.87 2.90 18.69
N PRO A 66 6.34 3.48 17.58
CA PRO A 66 7.65 4.13 17.55
C PRO A 66 7.68 5.34 18.49
N GLN A 67 8.89 5.72 18.92
CA GLN A 67 9.12 7.00 19.57
C GLN A 67 8.91 8.15 18.56
N GLU A 68 8.79 9.38 19.04
CA GLU A 68 8.40 10.54 18.23
C GLU A 68 9.45 10.92 17.16
N ASP A 69 10.70 10.53 17.39
CA ASP A 69 11.84 10.67 16.48
C ASP A 69 11.93 9.54 15.42
N GLN A 70 11.15 8.47 15.59
CA GLN A 70 11.15 7.31 14.72
C GLN A 70 10.03 7.37 13.66
N PRO A 71 10.21 6.73 12.50
CA PRO A 71 9.21 6.79 11.44
C PRO A 71 7.87 6.16 11.87
N PRO A 72 6.73 6.80 11.56
CA PRO A 72 5.43 6.34 12.01
C PRO A 72 5.04 4.98 11.42
N ARG A 73 4.06 4.29 12.02
CA ARG A 73 3.60 3.00 11.51
C ARG A 73 2.78 3.19 10.25
N ALA A 74 3.10 2.36 9.24
CA ALA A 74 2.27 2.30 8.05
C ALA A 74 0.84 1.87 8.41
N PHE A 75 -0.13 2.39 7.67
CA PHE A 75 -1.49 1.86 7.62
C PHE A 75 -1.57 0.72 6.65
N VAL A 76 -2.22 -0.37 7.06
CA VAL A 76 -2.67 -1.44 6.17
C VAL A 76 -4.17 -1.25 5.98
N VAL A 77 -4.58 -1.17 4.73
CA VAL A 77 -5.93 -0.80 4.33
C VAL A 77 -6.48 -1.87 3.41
N ARG A 78 -7.57 -2.53 3.81
CA ARG A 78 -8.25 -3.54 3.01
C ARG A 78 -9.47 -2.92 2.33
N PHE A 79 -9.49 -3.02 1.00
CA PHE A 79 -10.61 -2.57 0.18
C PHE A 79 -11.64 -3.68 0.03
N HIS A 80 -12.91 -3.29 -0.04
CA HIS A 80 -13.99 -4.21 -0.35
C HIS A 80 -13.92 -4.67 -1.81
N TYR A 81 -13.61 -3.76 -2.74
CA TYR A 81 -13.52 -4.04 -4.17
C TYR A 81 -12.10 -3.92 -4.72
N TYR A 82 -11.59 -5.00 -5.31
CA TYR A 82 -10.26 -5.02 -5.92
C TYR A 82 -10.06 -3.95 -7.00
N ARG A 83 -11.09 -3.70 -7.82
CA ARG A 83 -11.01 -2.71 -8.91
C ARG A 83 -10.82 -1.29 -8.38
N GLU A 84 -11.46 -0.96 -7.25
CA GLU A 84 -11.33 0.35 -6.60
C GLU A 84 -9.92 0.53 -6.03
N LYS A 85 -9.39 -0.50 -5.37
CA LYS A 85 -8.00 -0.55 -4.91
C LYS A 85 -6.99 -0.31 -6.04
N GLU A 86 -7.16 -0.98 -7.19
CA GLU A 86 -6.24 -0.83 -8.33
C GLU A 86 -6.36 0.55 -8.98
N ALA A 87 -7.55 1.13 -9.06
CA ALA A 87 -7.74 2.49 -9.58
C ALA A 87 -7.05 3.52 -8.69
N ILE A 88 -7.20 3.41 -7.37
CA ILE A 88 -6.52 4.26 -6.39
C ILE A 88 -5.00 4.12 -6.50
N LEU A 89 -4.50 2.88 -6.61
CA LEU A 89 -3.07 2.63 -6.74
C LEU A 89 -2.49 3.28 -8.01
N ARG A 90 -3.19 3.18 -9.15
CA ARG A 90 -2.77 3.84 -10.40
C ARG A 90 -2.77 5.36 -10.26
N LYS A 91 -3.84 5.93 -9.69
CA LYS A 91 -3.94 7.38 -9.47
C LYS A 91 -2.81 7.88 -8.56
N ALA A 92 -2.51 7.13 -7.50
CA ALA A 92 -1.41 7.41 -6.59
C ALA A 92 -0.04 7.31 -7.28
N ALA A 93 0.17 6.33 -8.17
CA ALA A 93 1.43 6.17 -8.90
C ALA A 93 1.68 7.27 -9.95
N THR A 94 0.62 7.84 -10.52
CA THR A 94 0.71 8.95 -11.49
C THR A 94 0.82 10.32 -10.83
N ALA A 95 0.51 10.43 -9.53
CA ALA A 95 0.58 11.69 -8.80
C ALA A 95 2.04 12.05 -8.48
N THR A 96 2.46 13.27 -8.82
CA THR A 96 3.82 13.77 -8.56
C THR A 96 4.10 13.91 -7.07
N ASP A 97 3.14 14.43 -6.31
CA ASP A 97 3.18 14.54 -4.85
C ASP A 97 1.79 14.24 -4.29
N LEU A 98 1.71 13.29 -3.37
CA LEU A 98 0.49 13.00 -2.60
C LEU A 98 0.58 13.71 -1.26
N THR A 99 -0.04 14.88 -1.18
CA THR A 99 -0.10 15.68 0.04
C THR A 99 -1.46 15.62 0.69
N MET A 100 -1.46 15.44 2.00
CA MET A 100 -2.62 15.58 2.87
C MET A 100 -3.12 17.04 2.89
N PRO A 101 -4.36 17.29 3.34
CA PRO A 101 -4.87 18.65 3.51
C PRO A 101 -3.96 19.55 4.36
N HIS A 102 -3.26 18.97 5.35
CA HIS A 102 -2.29 19.65 6.21
C HIS A 102 -0.87 19.76 5.60
N ARG A 103 -0.72 19.51 4.29
CA ARG A 103 0.53 19.51 3.51
C ARG A 103 1.55 18.43 3.82
N ASP A 104 1.25 17.49 4.72
CA ASP A 104 2.09 16.32 4.94
C ASP A 104 2.10 15.39 3.73
N ARG A 105 3.28 14.91 3.34
CA ARG A 105 3.44 14.00 2.19
C ARG A 105 3.20 12.55 2.62
N ILE A 106 2.24 11.90 1.98
CA ILE A 106 1.99 10.47 2.13
C ILE A 106 2.55 9.69 0.95
N ARG A 107 2.73 8.38 1.14
CA ARG A 107 3.03 7.46 0.04
C ARG A 107 2.14 6.24 0.14
N VAL A 108 1.62 5.82 -1.01
CA VAL A 108 0.70 4.68 -1.15
C VAL A 108 1.39 3.59 -1.95
N PHE A 109 1.35 2.36 -1.44
CA PHE A 109 1.99 1.19 -2.04
C PHE A 109 1.09 -0.04 -2.00
N PRO A 110 1.30 -1.03 -2.87
CA PRO A 110 0.71 -2.35 -2.70
C PRO A 110 1.25 -3.02 -1.44
N ASP A 111 0.41 -3.76 -0.73
CA ASP A 111 0.84 -4.66 0.35
C ASP A 111 1.30 -5.99 -0.24
N TYR A 112 2.61 -6.12 -0.43
CA TYR A 112 3.24 -7.34 -0.93
C TYR A 112 3.84 -8.16 0.22
N THR A 113 3.87 -9.48 0.03
CA THR A 113 4.67 -10.39 0.86
C THR A 113 6.16 -10.08 0.72
N GLN A 114 6.95 -10.48 1.72
CA GLN A 114 8.40 -10.26 1.69
C GLN A 114 9.06 -10.93 0.47
N ALA A 115 8.65 -12.15 0.12
CA ALA A 115 9.20 -12.85 -1.04
C ALA A 115 8.88 -12.10 -2.35
N THR A 116 7.68 -11.52 -2.47
CA THR A 116 7.32 -10.69 -3.63
C THR A 116 8.11 -9.39 -3.66
N VAL A 117 8.31 -8.72 -2.52
CA VAL A 117 9.15 -7.51 -2.45
C VAL A 117 10.58 -7.79 -2.89
N VAL A 118 11.19 -8.88 -2.41
CA VAL A 118 12.56 -9.29 -2.80
C VAL A 118 12.64 -9.56 -4.30
N LYS A 119 11.69 -10.32 -4.86
CA LYS A 119 11.62 -10.57 -6.31
C LYS A 119 11.47 -9.27 -7.11
N ARG A 120 10.66 -8.31 -6.64
CA ARG A 120 10.49 -7.01 -7.32
C ARG A 120 11.76 -6.17 -7.26
N HIS A 121 12.46 -6.20 -6.13
CA HIS A 121 13.73 -5.51 -5.97
C HIS A 121 14.77 -6.00 -6.98
N SER A 122 14.86 -7.31 -7.24
CA SER A 122 15.81 -7.83 -8.25
C SER A 122 15.53 -7.34 -9.68
N PHE A 123 14.29 -6.95 -10.01
CA PHE A 123 13.97 -6.34 -11.31
C PHE A 123 14.32 -4.84 -11.38
N THR A 124 14.71 -4.23 -10.27
CA THR A 124 15.09 -2.82 -10.21
C THR A 124 16.58 -2.63 -10.50
N ASP A 125 17.37 -3.71 -10.42
CA ASP A 125 18.76 -3.74 -10.86
C ASP A 125 18.87 -3.47 -12.37
N PRO A 126 19.82 -2.61 -12.81
CA PRO A 126 19.94 -2.16 -14.20
C PRO A 126 20.18 -3.31 -15.18
N VAL A 127 20.74 -4.44 -14.74
CA VAL A 127 21.03 -5.63 -15.55
C VAL A 127 19.74 -6.38 -15.97
N MET A 128 18.69 -6.38 -15.14
CA MET A 128 17.45 -7.12 -15.42
C MET A 128 16.40 -6.30 -16.18
N LYS A 129 16.50 -4.97 -16.20
CA LYS A 129 15.60 -4.11 -17.01
C LYS A 129 15.66 -4.46 -18.50
N ASN A 130 16.83 -4.80 -19.02
CA ASN A 130 17.02 -5.14 -20.44
C ASN A 130 16.41 -6.50 -20.83
N VAL A 131 16.26 -7.43 -19.88
CA VAL A 131 15.68 -8.76 -20.13
C VAL A 131 14.15 -8.71 -20.15
N ALA A 132 13.53 -7.83 -19.36
CA ALA A 132 12.08 -7.66 -19.35
C ALA A 132 11.54 -6.99 -20.62
N VAL A 133 12.32 -6.08 -21.23
CA VAL A 133 11.97 -5.42 -22.50
C VAL A 133 12.11 -6.40 -23.68
N ALA A 134 13.11 -7.29 -23.66
CA ALA A 134 13.35 -8.25 -24.75
C ALA A 134 12.28 -9.36 -24.87
N LYS A 135 11.48 -9.63 -23.82
CA LYS A 135 10.43 -10.65 -23.83
C LYS A 135 9.04 -10.14 -24.25
N GLN A 136 8.89 -8.85 -24.54
CA GLN A 136 7.65 -8.26 -25.06
C GLN A 136 7.68 -8.02 -26.57
N SER A 137 8.80 -8.32 -27.24
CA SER A 137 9.04 -8.05 -28.66
C SER A 137 9.14 -9.32 -29.51
N GLY A 138 8.66 -10.47 -29.01
CA GLY A 138 8.67 -11.76 -29.70
C GLY A 138 7.27 -12.34 -29.79
#